data_AF-A0A4R9AEX9-F1
#
_entry.id   AF-A0A4R9AEX9-F1
#
_cell.length_a   1.000
_cell.length_b   1.000
_cell.length_c   1.000
_cell.angle_alpha   90.00
_cell.angle_beta   90.00
_cell.angle_gamma   90.00
#
_symmetry.space_group_name_H-M   'P 1'
#
loop_
_entity.id
_entity.type
_entity.pdbx_description
1 polymer ?
#
loop_
_entity_poly.entity_id
_entity_poly.type
_entity_poly.pdbx_seq_one_letter_code
_entity_poly.pdbx_strand_id
1 'polypeptide(L)'
;MTTTLTHRMLPHLGRYRVDLVLLLVALVWGGSYLSAKVLTEQASVSAVLALRFLVAALALLIVWVMRRERLPSRRALGVGVLLGVTQASILWLETQGVAFTSATNAGLIISLTIIVTPVLESVAARRWLPRPFFVAAVLAVIGVALLVSDNGFAQPNVGDLLILAAALVRSLHVTMMGHLTRGQSDSTITLTLLQALVGAVVFTTFDIHGLVTAISTFDLAAWIGVLYLGLACSVFAFLAQMWAIRRTSAARASLLMGTEPIWAVLVGVSLGSEALGFIGAVGAVLIIAGTFWGQRIEASHRLNVG
;
A
#
# COMPACT_ATOMS: atom_id res chain seq x y z
N MET A 1 7.24 -24.17 39.58
CA MET A 1 7.66 -22.77 39.30
C MET A 1 8.05 -22.65 37.82
N THR A 2 7.17 -23.11 36.91
CA THR A 2 7.57 -23.43 35.52
C THR A 2 6.43 -23.21 34.51
N THR A 3 5.51 -22.29 34.80
CA THR A 3 4.29 -22.08 33.99
C THR A 3 4.08 -20.62 33.54
N THR A 4 5.08 -19.75 33.73
CA THR A 4 4.99 -18.31 33.42
C THR A 4 5.84 -17.86 32.24
N LEU A 5 6.66 -18.72 31.63
CA LEU A 5 7.57 -18.33 30.55
C LEU A 5 6.99 -18.53 29.13
N THR A 6 6.06 -19.45 28.92
CA THR A 6 5.46 -19.71 27.60
C THR A 6 4.49 -18.62 27.13
N HIS A 7 3.88 -17.86 28.04
CA HIS A 7 2.93 -16.81 27.66
C HIS A 7 3.58 -15.49 27.20
N ARG A 8 4.89 -15.31 27.44
CA ARG A 8 5.64 -14.13 26.96
C ARG A 8 6.27 -14.31 25.58
N MET A 9 6.60 -15.53 25.15
CA MET A 9 7.28 -15.74 23.84
C MET A 9 6.33 -15.76 22.64
N LEU A 10 5.07 -16.17 22.83
CA LEU A 10 4.05 -16.26 21.78
C LEU A 10 3.62 -14.92 21.14
N PRO A 11 3.45 -13.78 21.86
CA PRO A 11 3.09 -12.51 21.24
C PRO A 11 4.21 -11.94 20.34
N HIS A 12 5.48 -12.27 20.60
CA HIS A 12 6.60 -11.82 19.79
C HIS A 12 6.64 -12.50 18.41
N LEU A 13 6.37 -13.81 18.34
CA LEU A 13 6.35 -14.57 17.08
C LEU A 13 5.22 -14.11 16.14
N GLY A 14 4.04 -13.78 16.69
CA GLY A 14 2.93 -13.22 15.92
C GLY A 14 3.26 -11.86 15.29
N ARG A 15 4.13 -11.08 15.95
CA ARG A 15 4.51 -9.74 15.51
C ARG A 15 5.54 -9.75 14.38
N TYR A 16 6.57 -10.58 14.47
CA TYR A 16 7.52 -10.77 13.37
C TYR A 16 6.83 -11.27 12.09
N ARG A 17 5.78 -12.09 12.23
CA ARG A 17 4.95 -12.51 11.09
C ARG A 17 4.22 -11.34 10.42
N VAL A 18 3.66 -10.42 11.20
CA VAL A 18 2.99 -9.22 10.65
C VAL A 18 3.99 -8.33 9.93
N ASP A 19 5.17 -8.15 10.50
CA ASP A 19 6.19 -7.27 9.92
C ASP A 19 6.72 -7.83 8.59
N LEU A 20 7.01 -9.13 8.55
CA LEU A 20 7.44 -9.80 7.32
C LEU A 20 6.38 -9.70 6.22
N VAL A 21 5.11 -9.90 6.55
CA VAL A 21 4.00 -9.77 5.59
C VAL A 21 3.94 -8.36 5.01
N LEU A 22 4.08 -7.32 5.83
CA LEU A 22 4.08 -5.93 5.37
C LEU A 22 5.31 -5.58 4.51
N LEU A 23 6.48 -6.15 4.81
CA LEU A 23 7.68 -6.00 3.97
C LEU A 23 7.51 -6.72 2.62
N LEU A 24 6.86 -7.88 2.59
CA LEU A 24 6.49 -8.55 1.33
C LEU A 24 5.49 -7.73 0.52
N VAL A 25 4.55 -7.05 1.17
CA VAL A 25 3.68 -6.08 0.49
C VAL A 25 4.50 -4.94 -0.12
N ALA A 26 5.44 -4.37 0.63
CA ALA A 26 6.33 -3.30 0.14
C ALA A 26 7.15 -3.75 -1.08
N LEU A 27 7.67 -4.99 -1.05
CA LEU A 27 8.39 -5.60 -2.17
C LEU A 27 7.50 -5.71 -3.41
N VAL A 28 6.28 -6.25 -3.24
CA VAL A 28 5.33 -6.42 -4.35
C VAL A 28 4.87 -5.08 -4.90
N TRP A 29 4.67 -4.06 -4.08
CA TRP A 29 4.29 -2.74 -4.59
C TRP A 29 5.44 -1.96 -5.22
N GLY A 30 6.69 -2.20 -4.80
CA GLY A 30 7.86 -1.58 -5.41
C GLY A 30 7.98 -1.87 -6.92
N GLY A 31 7.65 -3.09 -7.35
CA GLY A 31 7.60 -3.44 -8.78
C GLY A 31 6.34 -2.96 -9.51
N SER A 32 5.31 -2.52 -8.78
CA SER A 32 4.01 -2.16 -9.38
C SER A 32 4.07 -0.90 -10.23
N TYR A 33 4.91 0.08 -9.88
CA TYR A 33 5.07 1.31 -10.65
C TYR A 33 5.59 1.05 -12.06
N LEU A 34 6.56 0.13 -12.22
CA LEU A 34 7.09 -0.26 -13.51
C LEU A 34 5.99 -0.89 -14.38
N SER A 35 5.26 -1.87 -13.84
CA SER A 35 4.15 -2.50 -14.56
C SER A 35 3.03 -1.53 -14.88
N ALA A 36 2.67 -0.64 -13.96
CA ALA A 36 1.64 0.36 -14.19
C ALA A 36 2.03 1.30 -15.32
N LYS A 37 3.26 1.82 -15.32
CA LYS A 37 3.76 2.74 -16.34
C LYS A 37 3.72 2.12 -17.74
N VAL A 38 4.27 0.92 -17.90
CA VAL A 38 4.28 0.18 -19.19
C VAL A 38 2.87 -0.07 -19.74
N LEU A 39 1.91 -0.36 -18.86
CA LEU A 39 0.52 -0.58 -19.26
C LEU A 39 -0.17 0.73 -19.66
N THR A 40 0.11 1.83 -18.95
CA THR A 40 -0.48 3.14 -19.24
C THR A 40 0.08 3.81 -20.50
N GLU A 41 1.18 3.32 -21.05
CA GLU A 41 1.68 3.71 -22.37
C GLU A 41 0.86 3.08 -23.51
N GLN A 42 0.14 1.99 -23.24
CA GLN A 42 -0.62 1.22 -24.24
C GLN A 42 -2.14 1.39 -24.12
N ALA A 43 -2.64 1.69 -22.92
CA ALA A 43 -4.06 1.89 -22.66
C ALA A 43 -4.29 3.04 -21.68
N SER A 44 -5.52 3.56 -21.66
CA SER A 44 -5.91 4.57 -20.68
C SER A 44 -5.74 4.06 -19.24
N VAL A 45 -5.48 4.98 -18.30
CA VAL A 45 -5.38 4.65 -16.87
C VAL A 45 -6.64 3.92 -16.38
N SER A 46 -7.82 4.36 -16.80
CA SER A 46 -9.08 3.75 -16.40
C SER A 46 -9.23 2.32 -16.93
N ALA A 47 -8.82 2.03 -18.16
CA ALA A 47 -8.83 0.68 -18.72
C ALA A 47 -7.88 -0.26 -17.97
N VAL A 48 -6.66 0.20 -17.66
CA VAL A 48 -5.67 -0.57 -16.87
C VAL A 48 -6.21 -0.88 -15.47
N LEU A 49 -6.80 0.12 -14.79
CA LEU A 49 -7.39 -0.06 -13.47
C LEU A 49 -8.63 -0.97 -13.51
N ALA A 50 -9.47 -0.87 -14.55
CA ALA A 50 -10.60 -1.77 -14.76
C ALA A 50 -10.13 -3.22 -14.84
N LEU A 51 -9.15 -3.52 -15.70
CA LEU A 51 -8.57 -4.87 -15.82
C LEU A 51 -7.96 -5.36 -14.51
N ARG A 52 -7.16 -4.53 -13.84
CA ARG A 52 -6.55 -4.84 -12.54
C ARG A 52 -7.61 -5.25 -11.51
N PHE A 53 -8.68 -4.46 -11.40
CA PHE A 53 -9.73 -4.72 -10.42
C PHE A 53 -10.67 -5.85 -10.82
N LEU A 54 -10.94 -6.08 -12.10
CA LEU A 54 -11.71 -7.23 -12.58
C LEU A 54 -10.98 -8.54 -12.26
N VAL A 55 -9.67 -8.63 -12.53
CA VAL A 55 -8.84 -9.78 -12.16
C VAL A 55 -8.86 -10.00 -10.65
N ALA A 56 -8.67 -8.94 -9.86
CA ALA A 56 -8.68 -9.03 -8.41
C ALA A 56 -10.04 -9.48 -7.86
N ALA A 57 -11.14 -8.91 -8.37
CA ALA A 57 -12.50 -9.23 -7.98
C ALA A 57 -12.85 -10.68 -8.32
N LEU A 58 -12.49 -11.16 -9.52
CA LEU A 58 -12.73 -12.53 -9.93
C LEU A 58 -11.95 -13.51 -9.03
N ALA A 59 -10.66 -13.28 -8.81
CA ALA A 59 -9.84 -14.13 -7.96
C ALA A 59 -10.34 -14.16 -6.50
N LEU A 60 -10.70 -12.99 -5.94
CA LEU A 60 -11.27 -12.91 -4.59
C LEU A 60 -12.65 -13.55 -4.50
N LEU A 61 -13.48 -13.46 -5.55
CA LEU A 61 -14.79 -14.11 -5.62
C LEU A 61 -14.64 -15.63 -5.60
N ILE A 62 -13.70 -16.17 -6.38
CA ILE A 62 -13.38 -17.61 -6.36
C ILE A 62 -12.99 -18.04 -4.94
N VAL A 63 -12.07 -17.30 -4.30
CA VAL A 63 -11.64 -17.60 -2.92
C VAL A 63 -12.81 -17.50 -1.93
N TRP A 64 -13.66 -16.48 -2.07
CA TRP A 64 -14.84 -16.25 -1.24
C TRP A 64 -15.84 -17.42 -1.33
N VAL A 65 -16.11 -17.90 -2.55
CA VAL A 65 -16.97 -19.08 -2.78
C VAL A 65 -16.33 -20.35 -2.23
N MET A 66 -15.05 -20.59 -2.51
CA MET A 66 -14.33 -21.78 -2.03
C MET A 66 -14.25 -21.85 -0.50
N ARG A 67 -14.11 -20.71 0.17
CA ARG A 67 -14.11 -20.61 1.64
C ARG A 67 -15.51 -20.62 2.24
N ARG A 68 -16.56 -20.66 1.41
CA ARG A 68 -17.98 -20.60 1.84
C ARG A 68 -18.23 -19.43 2.79
N GLU A 69 -17.65 -18.28 2.44
CA GLU A 69 -17.81 -17.05 3.21
C GLU A 69 -19.29 -16.66 3.29
N ARG A 70 -19.67 -16.07 4.42
CA ARG A 70 -21.05 -15.62 4.62
C ARG A 70 -21.28 -14.29 3.92
N LEU A 71 -22.52 -14.05 3.51
CA LEU A 71 -22.92 -12.75 2.99
C LEU A 71 -22.62 -11.64 4.02
N PRO A 72 -22.09 -10.49 3.57
CA PRO A 72 -21.76 -9.39 4.46
C PRO A 72 -23.01 -8.85 5.16
N SER A 73 -22.84 -8.44 6.42
CA SER A 73 -23.85 -7.62 7.11
C SER A 73 -24.01 -6.26 6.41
N ARG A 74 -25.12 -5.55 6.65
CA ARG A 74 -25.30 -4.17 6.13
C ARG A 74 -24.14 -3.24 6.51
N ARG A 75 -23.60 -3.41 7.73
CA ARG A 75 -22.42 -2.68 8.19
C ARG A 75 -21.19 -3.05 7.36
N ALA A 76 -20.92 -4.35 7.18
CA ALA A 76 -19.78 -4.83 6.41
C ALA A 76 -19.85 -4.35 4.96
N LEU A 77 -21.05 -4.29 4.37
CA LEU A 77 -21.28 -3.74 3.04
C LEU A 77 -20.92 -2.24 3.00
N GLY A 78 -21.43 -1.44 3.94
CA GLY A 78 -21.11 -0.02 4.01
C GLY A 78 -19.61 0.26 4.21
N VAL A 79 -18.95 -0.49 5.10
CA VAL A 79 -17.50 -0.39 5.32
C VAL A 79 -16.72 -0.82 4.08
N GLY A 80 -17.10 -1.94 3.46
CA GLY A 80 -16.44 -2.46 2.26
C GLY A 80 -16.56 -1.50 1.07
N VAL A 81 -17.73 -0.89 0.88
CA VAL A 81 -17.93 0.12 -0.16
C VAL A 81 -17.13 1.39 0.11
N LEU A 82 -17.13 1.90 1.35
CA LEU A 82 -16.36 3.09 1.72
C LEU A 82 -14.85 2.88 1.55
N LEU A 83 -14.33 1.74 2.02
CA LEU A 83 -12.95 1.36 1.77
C LEU A 83 -12.69 1.17 0.26
N GLY A 84 -13.66 0.67 -0.50
CA GLY A 84 -13.54 0.45 -1.94
C GLY A 84 -13.43 1.73 -2.74
N VAL A 85 -14.27 2.71 -2.42
CA VAL A 85 -14.22 4.04 -3.05
C VAL A 85 -12.89 4.71 -2.75
N THR A 86 -12.47 4.73 -1.49
CA THR A 86 -11.19 5.34 -1.11
C THR A 86 -10.00 4.61 -1.76
N GLN A 87 -10.02 3.27 -1.85
CA GLN A 87 -8.98 2.48 -2.53
C GLN A 87 -8.92 2.75 -4.03
N ALA A 88 -10.08 2.84 -4.70
CA ALA A 88 -10.17 3.20 -6.11
C ALA A 88 -9.65 4.64 -6.35
N SER A 89 -10.01 5.60 -5.49
CA SER A 89 -9.52 6.97 -5.57
C SER A 89 -8.00 7.04 -5.44
N ILE A 90 -7.40 6.29 -4.51
CA ILE A 90 -5.94 6.23 -4.36
C ILE A 90 -5.29 5.76 -5.66
N LEU A 91 -5.69 4.60 -6.17
CA LEU A 91 -5.06 4.04 -7.36
C LEU A 91 -5.25 4.91 -8.60
N TRP A 92 -6.41 5.58 -8.73
CA TRP A 92 -6.62 6.52 -9.84
C TRP A 92 -5.71 7.74 -9.72
N LEU A 93 -5.64 8.37 -8.53
CA LEU A 93 -4.78 9.54 -8.29
C LEU A 93 -3.30 9.19 -8.47
N GLU A 94 -2.85 8.02 -8.00
CA GLU A 94 -1.47 7.58 -8.17
C GLU A 94 -1.12 7.29 -9.61
N THR A 95 -1.96 6.53 -10.30
CA THR A 95 -1.68 6.11 -11.67
C THR A 95 -1.73 7.31 -12.62
N GLN A 96 -2.67 8.23 -12.42
CA GLN A 96 -2.69 9.50 -13.15
C GLN A 96 -1.51 10.38 -12.77
N GLY A 97 -1.17 10.50 -11.48
CA GLY A 97 -0.04 11.32 -11.03
C GLY A 97 1.28 10.87 -11.65
N VAL A 98 1.55 9.56 -11.64
CA VAL A 98 2.76 8.97 -12.23
C VAL A 98 2.82 9.14 -13.75
N ALA A 99 1.68 9.29 -14.43
CA ALA A 99 1.65 9.60 -15.85
C ALA A 99 2.14 11.02 -16.19
N PHE A 100 2.11 11.96 -15.22
CA PHE A 100 2.49 13.36 -15.44
C PHE A 100 3.75 13.82 -14.69
N THR A 101 4.09 13.18 -13.57
CA THR A 101 5.28 13.54 -12.78
C THR A 101 6.44 12.56 -12.95
N SER A 102 7.62 12.92 -12.44
CA SER A 102 8.77 12.02 -12.38
C SER A 102 8.58 10.94 -11.32
N ALA A 103 9.19 9.78 -11.54
CA ALA A 103 9.21 8.70 -10.55
C ALA A 103 9.84 9.15 -9.22
N THR A 104 10.88 10.00 -9.30
CA THR A 104 11.53 10.63 -8.15
C THR A 104 10.58 11.46 -7.32
N ASN A 105 9.86 12.42 -7.93
CA ASN A 105 8.94 13.28 -7.19
C ASN A 105 7.76 12.45 -6.64
N ALA A 106 7.20 11.55 -7.45
CA ALA A 106 6.11 10.66 -7.01
C ALA A 106 6.49 9.82 -5.78
N GLY A 107 7.67 9.16 -5.82
CA GLY A 107 8.17 8.33 -4.74
C GLY A 107 8.41 9.12 -3.44
N LEU A 108 8.97 10.33 -3.53
CA LEU A 108 9.13 11.19 -2.36
C LEU A 108 7.78 11.65 -1.81
N ILE A 109 6.87 12.14 -2.64
CA ILE A 109 5.59 12.68 -2.19
C ILE A 109 4.73 11.59 -1.56
N ILE A 110 4.68 10.39 -2.14
CA ILE A 110 3.89 9.29 -1.58
C ILE A 110 4.47 8.79 -0.24
N SER A 111 5.78 8.93 -0.02
CA SER A 111 6.42 8.57 1.25
C SER A 111 5.96 9.44 2.44
N LEU A 112 5.35 10.61 2.19
CA LEU A 112 4.74 11.42 3.24
C LEU A 112 3.65 10.66 4.02
N THR A 113 3.10 9.58 3.45
CA THR A 113 2.20 8.66 4.16
C THR A 113 2.83 8.06 5.43
N ILE A 114 4.17 7.95 5.49
CA ILE A 114 4.93 7.49 6.68
C ILE A 114 4.75 8.45 7.86
N ILE A 115 4.47 9.73 7.61
CA ILE A 115 4.25 10.76 8.63
C ILE A 115 2.75 11.02 8.82
N VAL A 116 2.01 11.19 7.72
CA VAL A 116 0.59 11.57 7.76
C VAL A 116 -0.27 10.46 8.38
N THR A 117 -0.01 9.18 8.07
CA THR A 117 -0.80 8.07 8.61
C THR A 117 -0.72 7.97 10.14
N PRO A 118 0.47 8.00 10.77
CA PRO A 118 0.57 8.05 12.23
C PRO A 118 -0.07 9.27 12.89
N VAL A 119 -0.04 10.44 12.23
CA VAL A 119 -0.74 11.64 12.72
C VAL A 119 -2.24 11.41 12.72
N LEU A 120 -2.80 10.94 11.60
CA LEU A 120 -4.24 10.66 11.48
C LEU A 120 -4.68 9.55 12.45
N GLU A 121 -3.88 8.49 12.60
CA GLU A 121 -4.17 7.44 13.59
C GLU A 121 -4.15 8.00 15.02
N SER A 122 -3.17 8.85 15.36
CA SER A 122 -3.09 9.49 16.69
C SER A 122 -4.30 10.38 16.98
N VAL A 123 -4.76 11.15 15.98
CA VAL A 123 -5.96 12.00 16.07
C VAL A 123 -7.22 11.14 16.23
N ALA A 124 -7.40 10.13 15.37
CA ALA A 124 -8.56 9.25 15.40
C ALA A 124 -8.64 8.42 16.70
N ALA A 125 -7.50 7.99 17.22
CA ALA A 125 -7.41 7.27 18.48
C ALA A 125 -7.41 8.18 19.72
N ARG A 126 -7.36 9.51 19.53
CA ARG A 126 -7.17 10.53 20.59
C ARG A 126 -6.00 10.21 21.52
N ARG A 127 -4.94 9.61 20.97
CA ARG A 127 -3.78 9.12 21.70
C ARG A 127 -2.56 9.20 20.81
N TRP A 128 -1.65 10.08 21.19
CA TRP A 128 -0.45 10.38 20.40
C TRP A 128 0.66 9.37 20.62
N LEU A 129 1.33 9.02 19.52
CA LEU A 129 2.61 8.32 19.58
C LEU A 129 3.69 9.20 20.23
N PRO A 130 4.72 8.60 20.86
CA PRO A 130 5.82 9.34 21.46
C PRO A 130 6.56 10.18 20.42
N ARG A 131 7.06 11.37 20.80
CA ARG A 131 7.84 12.26 19.92
C ARG A 131 8.98 11.55 19.14
N PRO A 132 9.76 10.62 19.74
CA PRO A 132 10.79 9.89 19.00
C PRO A 132 10.27 9.11 17.78
N PHE A 133 9.01 8.68 17.79
CA PHE A 133 8.40 8.00 16.65
C PHE A 133 8.38 8.90 15.41
N PHE A 134 7.97 10.17 15.60
CA PHE A 134 7.91 11.13 14.50
C PHE A 134 9.30 11.52 13.99
N VAL A 135 10.30 11.55 14.88
CA VAL A 135 11.71 11.72 14.46
C VAL A 135 12.15 10.57 13.55
N ALA A 136 11.82 9.32 13.92
CA ALA A 136 12.13 8.15 13.11
C ALA A 136 11.38 8.16 11.76
N ALA A 137 10.13 8.60 11.74
CA ALA A 137 9.34 8.75 10.52
C ALA A 137 9.93 9.82 9.57
N VAL A 138 10.32 10.98 10.12
CA VAL A 138 11.01 12.03 9.35
C VAL A 138 12.34 11.54 8.82
N LEU A 139 13.11 10.79 9.62
CA LEU A 139 14.37 10.19 9.17
C LEU A 139 14.15 9.24 7.98
N ALA A 140 13.08 8.43 8.01
CA ALA A 140 12.73 7.56 6.89
C ALA A 140 12.37 8.36 5.63
N VAL A 141 11.60 9.45 5.75
CA VAL A 141 11.27 10.33 4.60
C VAL A 141 12.50 11.03 4.04
N ILE A 142 13.42 11.49 4.90
CA ILE A 142 14.73 12.02 4.45
C ILE A 142 15.51 10.93 3.70
N GLY A 143 15.48 9.70 4.20
CA GLY A 143 16.07 8.55 3.52
C GLY A 143 15.47 8.32 2.12
N VAL A 144 14.14 8.43 1.97
CA VAL A 144 13.48 8.38 0.66
C VAL A 144 13.96 9.52 -0.22
N ALA A 145 13.99 10.76 0.27
CA ALA A 145 14.46 11.90 -0.50
C ALA A 145 15.87 11.67 -1.05
N LEU A 146 16.79 11.18 -0.22
CA LEU A 146 18.16 10.84 -0.64
C LEU A 146 18.17 9.68 -1.64
N LEU A 147 17.38 8.63 -1.41
CA LEU A 147 17.27 7.47 -2.28
C LEU A 147 16.91 7.86 -3.72
N VAL A 148 15.94 8.77 -3.88
CA VAL A 148 15.42 9.14 -5.20
C VAL A 148 16.12 10.35 -5.83
N SER A 149 17.05 11.00 -5.11
CA SER A 149 17.68 12.26 -5.51
C SER A 149 18.84 12.15 -6.49
N ASP A 150 19.25 10.94 -6.90
CA ASP A 150 20.47 10.74 -7.71
C ASP A 150 20.45 11.55 -9.03
N ASN A 151 19.28 11.74 -9.63
CA ASN A 151 19.08 12.56 -10.85
C ASN A 151 18.54 13.98 -10.56
N GLY A 152 18.55 14.41 -9.30
CA GLY A 152 17.94 15.65 -8.84
C GLY A 152 16.41 15.58 -8.75
N PHE A 153 15.81 16.63 -8.16
CA PHE A 153 14.35 16.78 -8.12
C PHE A 153 13.85 17.51 -9.36
N ALA A 154 12.79 16.99 -9.97
CA ALA A 154 12.16 17.64 -11.12
C ALA A 154 11.34 18.86 -10.67
N GLN A 155 11.12 19.81 -11.58
CA GLN A 155 10.24 20.94 -11.29
C GLN A 155 8.83 20.46 -10.92
N PRO A 156 8.22 21.01 -9.85
CA PRO A 156 6.88 20.63 -9.46
C PRO A 156 5.84 20.81 -10.57
N ASN A 157 4.93 19.84 -10.70
CA ASN A 157 3.89 19.84 -11.73
C ASN A 157 2.54 19.33 -11.20
N VAL A 158 1.52 19.27 -12.06
CA VAL A 158 0.16 18.82 -11.68
C VAL A 158 0.13 17.37 -11.20
N GLY A 159 0.99 16.51 -11.72
CA GLY A 159 1.14 15.13 -11.25
C GLY A 159 1.55 15.06 -9.79
N ASP A 160 2.41 15.98 -9.32
CA ASP A 160 2.81 16.05 -7.91
C ASP A 160 1.64 16.35 -6.98
N LEU A 161 0.72 17.22 -7.41
CA LEU A 161 -0.51 17.49 -6.66
C LEU A 161 -1.43 16.27 -6.60
N LEU A 162 -1.50 15.48 -7.68
CA LEU A 162 -2.25 14.23 -7.70
C LEU A 162 -1.64 13.18 -6.76
N ILE A 163 -0.32 13.04 -6.74
CA ILE A 163 0.38 12.13 -5.82
C ILE A 163 0.22 12.60 -4.36
N LEU A 164 0.27 13.92 -4.11
CA LEU A 164 0.03 14.46 -2.78
C LEU A 164 -1.41 14.16 -2.32
N ALA A 165 -2.40 14.37 -3.18
CA ALA A 165 -3.78 13.99 -2.91
C ALA A 165 -3.90 12.48 -2.64
N ALA A 166 -3.22 11.64 -3.43
CA ALA A 166 -3.17 10.20 -3.20
C ALA A 166 -2.58 9.84 -1.84
N ALA A 167 -1.49 10.49 -1.42
CA ALA A 167 -0.87 10.29 -0.12
C ALA A 167 -1.86 10.60 1.03
N LEU A 168 -2.58 11.72 0.93
CA LEU A 168 -3.59 12.10 1.93
C LEU A 168 -4.75 11.10 1.98
N VAL A 169 -5.30 10.72 0.84
CA VAL A 169 -6.41 9.73 0.77
C VAL A 169 -5.94 8.37 1.26
N ARG A 170 -4.71 7.95 0.94
CA ARG A 170 -4.12 6.70 1.42
C ARG A 170 -3.93 6.69 2.94
N SER A 171 -3.39 7.74 3.51
CA SER A 171 -3.26 7.86 4.96
C SER A 171 -4.61 7.82 5.67
N LEU A 172 -5.62 8.47 5.10
CA LEU A 172 -6.99 8.40 5.60
C LEU A 172 -7.57 6.98 5.47
N HIS A 173 -7.45 6.35 4.30
CA HIS A 173 -7.93 4.99 4.02
C HIS A 173 -7.34 3.96 4.99
N VAL A 174 -6.01 3.96 5.17
CA VAL A 174 -5.32 3.03 6.07
C VAL A 174 -5.76 3.25 7.53
N THR A 175 -5.93 4.51 7.94
CA THR A 175 -6.43 4.85 9.28
C THR A 175 -7.88 4.38 9.47
N MET A 176 -8.76 4.66 8.51
CA MET A 176 -10.16 4.21 8.50
C MET A 176 -10.26 2.69 8.51
N MET A 177 -9.43 2.00 7.72
CA MET A 177 -9.37 0.54 7.68
C MET A 177 -9.07 -0.01 9.08
N GLY A 178 -8.06 0.53 9.77
CA GLY A 178 -7.75 0.13 11.14
C GLY A 178 -8.89 0.42 12.12
N HIS A 179 -9.48 1.61 12.05
CA HIS A 179 -10.52 2.04 12.99
C HIS A 179 -11.85 1.30 12.81
N LEU A 180 -12.28 1.09 11.56
CA LEU A 180 -13.60 0.51 11.24
C LEU A 180 -13.63 -1.02 11.34
N THR A 181 -12.46 -1.68 11.27
CA THR A 181 -12.39 -3.14 11.14
C THR A 181 -11.73 -3.86 12.32
N ARG A 182 -11.00 -3.16 13.20
CA ARG A 182 -10.38 -3.78 14.38
C ARG A 182 -11.46 -4.20 15.38
N GLY A 183 -11.34 -5.41 15.93
CA GLY A 183 -12.31 -5.99 16.87
C GLY A 183 -13.63 -6.46 16.22
N GLN A 184 -13.81 -6.23 14.92
CA GLN A 184 -14.99 -6.66 14.18
C GLN A 184 -14.81 -8.08 13.63
N SER A 185 -15.92 -8.83 13.58
CA SER A 185 -15.98 -10.20 13.03
C SER A 185 -16.08 -10.25 11.50
N ASP A 186 -16.11 -9.10 10.82
CA ASP A 186 -16.21 -9.02 9.36
C ASP A 186 -15.01 -9.71 8.69
N SER A 187 -15.26 -10.62 7.74
CA SER A 187 -14.19 -11.32 7.00
C SER A 187 -13.32 -10.35 6.22
N THR A 188 -12.00 -10.53 6.32
CA THR A 188 -11.00 -9.79 5.55
C THR A 188 -11.15 -10.07 4.05
N ILE A 189 -11.51 -11.31 3.68
CA ILE A 189 -11.75 -11.70 2.28
C ILE A 189 -12.97 -10.95 1.74
N THR A 190 -14.08 -10.96 2.47
CA THR A 190 -15.30 -10.26 2.06
C THR A 190 -15.08 -8.75 1.89
N LEU A 191 -14.41 -8.08 2.81
CA LEU A 191 -14.16 -6.64 2.68
C LEU A 191 -13.17 -6.31 1.57
N THR A 192 -12.20 -7.17 1.30
CA THR A 192 -11.25 -6.96 0.19
C THR A 192 -11.93 -7.24 -1.16
N LEU A 193 -12.80 -8.24 -1.23
CA LEU A 193 -13.66 -8.49 -2.39
C LEU A 193 -14.56 -7.29 -2.68
N LEU A 194 -15.21 -6.72 -1.66
CA LEU A 194 -16.04 -5.52 -1.84
C LEU A 194 -15.24 -4.34 -2.37
N GLN A 195 -14.02 -4.12 -1.88
CA GLN A 195 -13.12 -3.10 -2.42
C GLN A 195 -12.79 -3.34 -3.89
N ALA A 196 -12.47 -4.60 -4.23
CA ALA A 196 -12.13 -4.97 -5.60
C ALA A 196 -13.32 -4.81 -6.55
N LEU A 197 -14.53 -5.19 -6.10
CA LEU A 197 -15.77 -5.02 -6.86
C LEU A 197 -16.10 -3.55 -7.09
N VAL A 198 -15.94 -2.68 -6.08
CA VAL A 198 -16.14 -1.24 -6.26
C VAL A 198 -15.20 -0.69 -7.34
N GLY A 199 -13.91 -1.00 -7.26
CA GLY A 199 -12.95 -0.59 -8.28
C GLY A 199 -13.31 -1.13 -9.67
N ALA A 200 -13.67 -2.40 -9.77
CA ALA A 200 -14.05 -3.05 -11.03
C ALA A 200 -15.26 -2.35 -11.65
N VAL A 201 -16.30 -2.08 -10.87
CA VAL A 201 -17.51 -1.38 -11.34
C VAL A 201 -17.17 0.05 -11.76
N VAL A 202 -16.51 0.83 -10.89
CA VAL A 202 -16.20 2.25 -11.14
C VAL A 202 -15.40 2.41 -12.44
N PHE A 203 -14.30 1.69 -12.59
CA PHE A 203 -13.41 1.89 -13.76
C PHE A 203 -13.96 1.27 -15.04
N THR A 204 -14.67 0.13 -14.95
CA THR A 204 -15.32 -0.46 -16.13
C THR A 204 -16.44 0.45 -16.66
N THR A 205 -17.25 1.03 -15.77
CA THR A 205 -18.30 1.97 -16.17
C THR A 205 -17.73 3.28 -16.70
N PHE A 206 -16.61 3.74 -16.15
CA PHE A 206 -15.97 4.98 -16.59
C PHE A 206 -15.33 4.88 -17.99
N ASP A 207 -14.75 3.73 -18.35
CA ASP A 207 -14.07 3.55 -19.64
C ASP A 207 -14.26 2.14 -20.23
N ILE A 208 -15.51 1.82 -20.55
CA ILE A 208 -15.85 0.52 -21.15
C ILE A 208 -15.22 0.33 -22.54
N HIS A 209 -15.09 1.41 -23.32
CA HIS A 209 -14.50 1.35 -24.66
C HIS A 209 -12.99 1.12 -24.58
N GLY A 210 -12.27 1.88 -23.75
CA GLY A 210 -10.85 1.68 -23.53
C GLY A 210 -10.55 0.29 -22.95
N LEU A 211 -11.41 -0.23 -22.07
CA LEU A 211 -11.32 -1.61 -21.58
C LEU A 211 -11.41 -2.63 -22.73
N VAL A 212 -12.43 -2.53 -23.59
CA VAL A 212 -12.61 -3.47 -24.71
C VAL A 212 -11.42 -3.40 -25.68
N THR A 213 -10.93 -2.20 -25.98
CA THR A 213 -9.73 -2.02 -26.81
C THR A 213 -8.49 -2.62 -26.16
N ALA A 214 -8.28 -2.40 -24.86
CA ALA A 214 -7.14 -2.99 -24.15
C ALA A 214 -7.18 -4.53 -24.21
N ILE A 215 -8.35 -5.14 -24.00
CA ILE A 215 -8.52 -6.59 -24.06
C ILE A 215 -8.13 -7.15 -25.44
N SER A 216 -8.46 -6.45 -26.53
CA SER A 216 -8.19 -6.93 -27.89
C SER A 216 -6.78 -6.64 -28.39
N THR A 217 -6.07 -5.68 -27.79
CA THR A 217 -4.76 -5.20 -28.25
C THR A 217 -3.60 -5.65 -27.37
N PHE A 218 -3.85 -5.97 -26.11
CA PHE A 218 -2.81 -6.38 -25.16
C PHE A 218 -2.15 -7.69 -25.60
N ASP A 219 -0.83 -7.63 -25.69
CA ASP A 219 0.02 -8.78 -25.91
C ASP A 219 0.24 -9.59 -24.61
N LEU A 220 1.04 -10.65 -24.69
CA LEU A 220 1.33 -11.50 -23.53
C LEU A 220 2.02 -10.72 -22.39
N ALA A 221 2.91 -9.79 -22.71
CA ALA A 221 3.63 -9.01 -21.71
C ALA A 221 2.70 -8.08 -20.94
N ALA A 222 1.79 -7.40 -21.64
CA ALA A 222 0.76 -6.58 -21.03
C ALA A 222 -0.16 -7.40 -20.11
N TRP A 223 -0.58 -8.60 -20.54
CA TRP A 223 -1.39 -9.48 -19.69
C TRP A 223 -0.66 -9.98 -18.44
N ILE A 224 0.64 -10.29 -18.53
CA ILE A 224 1.46 -10.60 -17.36
C ILE A 224 1.48 -9.42 -16.38
N GLY A 225 1.62 -8.18 -16.89
CA GLY A 225 1.52 -6.96 -16.09
C GLY A 225 0.17 -6.82 -15.39
N VAL A 226 -0.94 -7.03 -16.12
CA VAL A 226 -2.30 -6.98 -15.57
C VAL A 226 -2.49 -8.04 -14.47
N LEU A 227 -2.02 -9.28 -14.69
CA LEU A 227 -2.09 -10.35 -13.70
C LEU A 227 -1.25 -10.04 -12.46
N TYR A 228 -0.07 -9.48 -12.63
CA TYR A 228 0.76 -9.04 -11.51
C TYR A 228 0.08 -7.92 -10.69
N LEU A 229 -0.49 -6.91 -11.36
CA LEU A 229 -1.21 -5.83 -10.69
C LEU A 229 -2.49 -6.34 -10.00
N GLY A 230 -3.23 -7.24 -10.64
CA GLY A 230 -4.47 -7.80 -10.12
C GLY A 230 -4.24 -8.79 -8.97
N LEU A 231 -3.36 -9.77 -9.16
CA LEU A 231 -3.17 -10.86 -8.19
C LEU A 231 -2.18 -10.49 -7.09
N ALA A 232 -0.97 -10.07 -7.43
CA ALA A 232 0.04 -9.76 -6.44
C ALA A 232 -0.26 -8.41 -5.75
N CYS A 233 -0.46 -7.35 -6.55
CA CYS A 233 -0.58 -6.00 -6.01
C CYS A 233 -1.98 -5.66 -5.47
N SER A 234 -3.04 -6.38 -5.86
CA SER A 234 -4.39 -6.17 -5.32
C SER A 234 -4.88 -7.32 -4.45
N VAL A 235 -4.92 -8.57 -4.92
CA VAL A 235 -5.41 -9.68 -4.08
C VAL A 235 -4.50 -9.92 -2.87
N PHE A 236 -3.25 -10.30 -3.10
CA PHE A 236 -2.31 -10.59 -2.01
C PHE A 236 -2.08 -9.36 -1.14
N ALA A 237 -1.69 -8.24 -1.75
CA ALA A 237 -1.30 -7.06 -0.98
C ALA A 237 -2.44 -6.43 -0.18
N PHE A 238 -3.66 -6.31 -0.73
CA PHE A 238 -4.77 -5.70 0.03
C PHE A 238 -5.26 -6.62 1.15
N LEU A 239 -5.31 -7.95 0.91
CA LEU A 239 -5.61 -8.92 1.97
C LEU A 239 -4.55 -8.86 3.08
N ALA A 240 -3.28 -8.88 2.71
CA ALA A 240 -2.15 -8.84 3.63
C ALA A 240 -2.14 -7.55 4.45
N GLN A 241 -2.34 -6.40 3.80
CA GLN A 241 -2.41 -5.09 4.42
C GLN A 241 -3.57 -5.02 5.44
N MET A 242 -4.78 -5.41 5.04
CA MET A 242 -5.93 -5.41 5.96
C MET A 242 -5.73 -6.38 7.12
N TRP A 243 -5.24 -7.59 6.84
CA TRP A 243 -4.96 -8.59 7.85
C TRP A 243 -3.92 -8.09 8.88
N ALA A 244 -2.88 -7.40 8.40
CA ALA A 244 -1.81 -6.84 9.22
C ALA A 244 -2.31 -5.66 10.06
N ILE A 245 -2.98 -4.68 9.45
CA ILE A 245 -3.52 -3.49 10.14
C ILE A 245 -4.48 -3.88 11.27
N ARG A 246 -5.34 -4.89 11.06
CA ARG A 246 -6.23 -5.40 12.11
C ARG A 246 -5.50 -5.97 13.33
N ARG A 247 -4.30 -6.52 13.13
CA ARG A 247 -3.45 -7.13 14.18
C ARG A 247 -2.45 -6.14 14.76
N THR A 248 -2.13 -5.09 14.02
CA THR A 248 -1.17 -4.06 14.40
C THR A 248 -1.82 -2.67 14.45
N SER A 249 -1.09 -1.62 14.10
CA SER A 249 -1.51 -0.22 13.95
C SER A 249 -1.34 0.26 12.50
N ALA A 250 -2.08 1.30 12.12
CA ALA A 250 -1.92 1.95 10.82
C ALA A 250 -0.54 2.60 10.69
N ALA A 251 -0.03 3.22 11.77
CA ALA A 251 1.29 3.81 11.85
C ALA A 251 2.39 2.80 11.55
N ARG A 252 2.36 1.63 12.19
CA ARG A 252 3.35 0.57 11.92
C ARG A 252 3.27 0.04 10.50
N ALA A 253 2.06 -0.15 9.98
CA ALA A 253 1.87 -0.59 8.59
C ALA A 253 2.48 0.42 7.62
N SER A 254 2.23 1.72 7.80
CA SER A 254 2.80 2.78 6.96
C SER A 254 4.33 2.85 7.00
N LEU A 255 4.96 2.62 8.15
CA LEU A 255 6.44 2.60 8.25
C LEU A 255 7.08 1.44 7.49
N LEU A 256 6.52 0.24 7.62
CA LEU A 256 7.07 -0.96 6.99
C LEU A 256 6.82 -0.95 5.48
N MET A 257 5.62 -0.54 5.07
CA MET A 257 5.26 -0.39 3.66
C MET A 257 6.01 0.79 3.02
N GLY A 258 6.38 1.82 3.80
CA GLY A 258 7.23 2.92 3.37
C GLY A 258 8.65 2.52 2.94
N THR A 259 9.03 1.26 3.07
CA THR A 259 10.27 0.70 2.46
C THR A 259 10.11 0.40 0.96
N GLU A 260 8.90 0.55 0.41
CA GLU A 260 8.56 0.36 -1.02
C GLU A 260 9.55 1.01 -2.00
N PRO A 261 10.02 2.26 -1.81
CA PRO A 261 10.99 2.88 -2.72
C PRO A 261 12.31 2.11 -2.84
N ILE A 262 12.77 1.44 -1.78
CA ILE A 262 13.99 0.61 -1.84
C ILE A 262 13.77 -0.53 -2.84
N TRP A 263 12.61 -1.18 -2.79
CA TRP A 263 12.29 -2.30 -3.66
C TRP A 263 12.11 -1.87 -5.11
N ALA A 264 11.51 -0.70 -5.35
CA ALA A 264 11.40 -0.12 -6.69
C ALA A 264 12.79 0.09 -7.33
N VAL A 265 13.73 0.69 -6.58
CA VAL A 265 15.11 0.89 -7.05
C VAL A 265 15.82 -0.44 -7.27
N LEU A 266 15.67 -1.42 -6.38
CA LEU A 266 16.27 -2.75 -6.56
C LEU A 266 15.76 -3.47 -7.82
N VAL A 267 14.47 -3.33 -8.12
CA VAL A 267 13.90 -3.85 -9.38
C VAL A 267 14.52 -3.13 -10.58
N GLY A 268 14.61 -1.79 -10.56
CA GLY A 268 15.26 -1.01 -11.63
C GLY A 268 16.72 -1.40 -11.85
N VAL A 269 17.51 -1.51 -10.78
CA VAL A 269 18.91 -1.96 -10.84
C VAL A 269 19.00 -3.38 -11.39
N SER A 270 18.12 -4.30 -10.97
CA SER A 270 18.14 -5.70 -11.44
C SER A 270 17.83 -5.87 -12.94
N LEU A 271 17.06 -4.94 -13.51
CA LEU A 271 16.74 -4.88 -14.93
C LEU A 271 17.81 -4.13 -15.73
N GLY A 272 18.85 -3.61 -15.07
CA GLY A 272 19.95 -2.85 -15.69
C GLY A 272 19.55 -1.44 -16.11
N SER A 273 18.41 -0.93 -15.65
CA SER A 273 17.94 0.41 -16.04
C SER A 273 18.54 1.54 -15.20
N GLU A 274 19.05 1.23 -14.01
CA GLU A 274 19.56 2.21 -13.04
C GLU A 274 20.79 1.68 -12.29
N ALA A 275 21.67 2.59 -11.86
CA ALA A 275 22.75 2.27 -10.92
C ALA A 275 22.45 2.96 -9.58
N LEU A 276 22.60 2.24 -8.46
CA LEU A 276 22.44 2.83 -7.13
C LEU A 276 23.70 3.63 -6.76
N GLY A 277 23.61 4.96 -6.81
CA GLY A 277 24.67 5.84 -6.34
C GLY A 277 24.88 5.77 -4.82
N PHE A 278 26.00 6.34 -4.37
CA PHE A 278 26.35 6.38 -2.94
C PHE A 278 25.29 7.11 -2.10
N ILE A 279 24.76 8.24 -2.60
CA ILE A 279 23.69 9.00 -1.94
C ILE A 279 22.43 8.13 -1.82
N GLY A 280 22.10 7.43 -2.90
CA GLY A 280 21.00 6.46 -2.92
C GLY A 280 21.14 5.38 -1.84
N ALA A 281 22.34 4.80 -1.71
CA ALA A 281 22.64 3.79 -0.70
C ALA A 281 22.51 4.33 0.74
N VAL A 282 22.99 5.55 1.01
CA VAL A 282 22.79 6.22 2.30
C VAL A 282 21.29 6.42 2.58
N GLY A 283 20.54 6.84 1.56
CA GLY A 283 19.08 6.94 1.63
C GLY A 283 18.41 5.63 2.04
N ALA A 284 18.76 4.52 1.39
CA ALA A 284 18.25 3.18 1.72
C ALA A 284 18.53 2.78 3.18
N VAL A 285 19.76 3.05 3.67
CA VAL A 285 20.13 2.78 5.07
C VAL A 285 19.28 3.61 6.04
N LEU A 286 19.05 4.89 5.73
CA LEU A 286 18.22 5.77 6.57
C LEU A 286 16.75 5.35 6.60
N ILE A 287 16.19 4.91 5.47
CA ILE A 287 14.82 4.35 5.42
C ILE A 287 14.73 3.15 6.36
N ILE A 288 15.65 2.18 6.22
CA ILE A 288 15.68 0.98 7.06
C ILE A 288 15.82 1.38 8.54
N ALA A 289 16.80 2.21 8.88
CA ALA A 289 17.05 2.64 10.25
C ALA A 289 15.83 3.36 10.86
N GLY A 290 15.24 4.31 10.14
CA GLY A 290 14.05 5.04 10.55
C GLY A 290 12.84 4.12 10.75
N THR A 291 12.57 3.23 9.78
CA THR A 291 11.47 2.26 9.85
C THR A 291 11.60 1.35 11.06
N PHE A 292 12.75 0.69 11.25
CA PHE A 292 12.94 -0.23 12.37
C PHE A 292 13.02 0.50 13.72
N TRP A 293 13.53 1.73 13.78
CA TRP A 293 13.52 2.53 15.00
C TRP A 293 12.10 2.96 15.40
N GLY A 294 11.33 3.52 14.47
CA GLY A 294 9.93 3.91 14.69
C GLY A 294 9.06 2.70 15.07
N GLN A 295 9.25 1.57 14.40
CA GLN A 295 8.58 0.30 14.70
C GLN A 295 8.86 -0.21 16.13
N ARG A 296 10.09 -0.01 16.64
CA ARG A 296 10.45 -0.32 18.04
C ARG A 296 9.85 0.66 19.04
N ILE A 297 9.70 1.94 18.69
CA ILE A 297 9.06 2.92 19.58
C ILE A 297 7.56 2.63 19.68
N GLU A 298 6.90 2.40 18.54
CA GLU A 298 5.47 2.03 18.48
C GLU A 298 5.20 0.74 19.26
N ALA A 299 6.14 -0.22 19.18
CA ALA A 299 6.14 -1.44 19.99
C ALA A 299 5.86 -1.18 21.47
N SER A 300 6.74 -0.38 22.04
CA SER A 300 6.90 -0.22 23.47
C SER A 300 5.78 0.66 23.96
N HIS A 301 5.40 1.68 23.18
CA HIS A 301 4.24 2.50 23.48
C HIS A 301 2.96 1.67 23.56
N ARG A 302 2.74 0.74 22.62
CA ARG A 302 1.54 -0.11 22.63
C ARG A 302 1.51 -1.07 23.81
N LEU A 303 2.67 -1.62 24.20
CA LEU A 303 2.78 -2.50 25.38
C LEU A 303 2.59 -1.76 26.70
N ASN A 304 2.93 -0.48 26.75
CA ASN A 304 2.81 0.33 27.98
C ASN A 304 1.41 0.91 28.19
N VAL A 305 0.56 0.90 27.15
CA VAL A 305 -0.77 1.52 27.16
C VAL A 305 -1.91 0.49 27.04
N GLY A 306 -1.60 -0.76 26.71
CA GLY A 306 -2.55 -1.88 26.68
C GLY A 306 -2.61 -2.62 28.00
#